data_AF-A0A5A9NEK1-F1
#
_entry.id   AF-A0A5A9NEK1-F1
#
_cell.length_a   1.000
_cell.length_b   1.000
_cell.length_c   1.000
_cell.angle_alpha   90.00
_cell.angle_beta   90.00
_cell.angle_gamma   90.00
#
_symmetry.space_group_name_H-M   'P 1'
#
loop_
_entity.id
_entity.type
_entity.pdbx_description
1 polymer ?
#
loop_
_entity_poly.entity_id
_entity_poly.type
_entity_poly.pdbx_seq_one_letter_code
_entity_poly.pdbx_strand_id
1 'polypeptide(L)'
;MQLARIPHWIQPAFHLSVVGNLTPSTGLMPFPIPEFSHDVELTLQEANGRYAKDGSVLVIPIGMKTDILDTLADSMSKISPYPERQHYENVAKALVEKHPSLKEPGSGKGWYGWFHSLKFKLGNYRQKLSAAGCPEVEVLKKDSDHQQIDELMSATFSKRRKEIVGDQPLIGDVIARWPAMFCERQVRAEFKRVVSIDLLESFLDGLDDPAPRLLEVYEAATKSAKKPALKAILDCLKKDDTNERRRIAALLGLPHYLREEPSDIIRMCDAHGETLAAAMEGMQLGLLIGYEGDNQDAFPREVFNVAVVVEETAVLHNFKDVPSSFAMLLGIIYCDNLEYPRAMKYSFEFLQRVVMKIKPDQASARVHGIRNKLLRYNL
;
A
#
# COMPACT_ATOMS: atom_id res chain seq x y z
N MET A 1 -10.99 -11.47 12.55
CA MET A 1 -10.87 -12.00 13.94
C MET A 1 -9.76 -11.23 14.65
N GLN A 2 -9.83 -10.99 15.96
CA GLN A 2 -8.80 -10.20 16.66
C GLN A 2 -7.45 -10.94 16.66
N LEU A 3 -6.38 -10.26 16.27
CA LEU A 3 -5.02 -10.82 16.30
C LEU A 3 -4.49 -10.96 17.74
N ALA A 4 -3.68 -12.00 17.96
CA ALA A 4 -2.88 -12.10 19.17
C ALA A 4 -1.80 -11.00 19.18
N ARG A 5 -1.74 -10.23 20.27
CA ARG A 5 -0.70 -9.20 20.51
C ARG A 5 0.23 -9.66 21.64
N ILE A 6 1.52 -9.31 21.55
CA ILE A 6 2.56 -9.77 22.48
C ILE A 6 2.22 -9.31 23.92
N PRO A 7 2.21 -10.20 24.93
CA PRO A 7 1.77 -9.86 26.29
C PRO A 7 2.54 -8.70 26.92
N HIS A 8 1.80 -7.79 27.57
CA HIS A 8 2.31 -6.55 28.16
C HIS A 8 3.45 -6.74 29.17
N TRP A 9 3.54 -7.90 29.84
CA TRP A 9 4.55 -8.20 30.86
C TRP A 9 5.93 -8.59 30.29
N ILE A 10 6.11 -8.55 28.97
CA ILE A 10 7.40 -8.82 28.31
C ILE A 10 8.27 -7.54 28.17
N GLN A 11 7.70 -6.35 28.37
CA GLN A 11 8.45 -5.06 28.42
C GLN A 11 7.83 -4.05 29.41
N PRO A 12 8.51 -2.92 29.76
CA PRO A 12 8.10 -2.04 30.85
C PRO A 12 6.73 -1.35 30.63
N ALA A 13 5.92 -1.29 31.68
CA ALA A 13 4.50 -0.95 31.60
C ALA A 13 4.17 0.54 31.87
N PHE A 14 3.10 1.02 31.23
CA PHE A 14 2.30 2.20 31.61
C PHE A 14 0.82 1.92 31.35
N HIS A 15 -0.11 2.55 32.09
CA HIS A 15 -1.53 2.14 32.19
C HIS A 15 -2.52 3.31 31.98
N LEU A 16 -3.73 3.05 31.42
CA LEU A 16 -4.92 3.94 31.19
C LEU A 16 -5.03 4.61 29.78
N SER A 17 -6.17 4.73 29.08
CA SER A 17 -7.43 3.92 28.97
C SER A 17 -8.45 4.62 28.04
N VAL A 18 -8.95 3.95 26.97
CA VAL A 18 -10.15 4.30 26.11
C VAL A 18 -10.06 5.67 25.35
N VAL A 19 -10.87 6.14 24.36
CA VAL A 19 -12.11 5.83 23.55
C VAL A 19 -11.87 6.40 22.11
N GLY A 20 -12.55 6.12 20.98
CA GLY A 20 -13.54 5.10 20.56
C GLY A 20 -14.65 5.65 19.60
N ASN A 21 -15.23 4.78 18.75
CA ASN A 21 -16.45 4.89 17.88
C ASN A 21 -16.48 5.63 16.50
N LEU A 22 -16.84 4.81 15.48
CA LEU A 22 -17.74 5.04 14.32
C LEU A 22 -17.22 5.48 12.92
N THR A 23 -17.96 5.04 11.90
CA THR A 23 -17.66 5.00 10.45
C THR A 23 -18.55 5.96 9.63
N PRO A 24 -18.30 6.15 8.31
CA PRO A 24 -19.11 5.41 7.31
C PRO A 24 -18.39 5.07 5.98
N SER A 25 -19.07 4.34 5.09
CA SER A 25 -18.61 4.00 3.72
C SER A 25 -19.76 4.01 2.69
N THR A 26 -19.52 4.53 1.48
CA THR A 26 -20.38 4.35 0.28
C THR A 26 -19.62 4.68 -1.01
N GLY A 27 -19.98 4.05 -2.13
CA GLY A 27 -19.45 4.34 -3.47
C GLY A 27 -20.28 3.70 -4.59
N LEU A 28 -19.83 3.88 -5.85
CA LEU A 28 -20.42 3.34 -7.10
C LEU A 28 -21.72 3.99 -7.62
N MET A 29 -21.66 5.28 -7.97
CA MET A 29 -22.50 5.86 -9.04
C MET A 29 -21.63 6.71 -10.00
N PRO A 30 -22.03 6.89 -11.27
CA PRO A 30 -21.38 7.83 -12.18
C PRO A 30 -21.50 9.26 -11.63
N PHE A 31 -20.48 10.08 -11.80
CA PHE A 31 -20.47 11.42 -11.22
C PHE A 31 -21.49 12.34 -11.93
N PRO A 32 -22.42 13.00 -11.21
CA PRO A 32 -23.39 13.91 -11.81
C PRO A 32 -22.68 15.20 -12.26
N ILE A 33 -22.48 15.35 -13.58
CA ILE A 33 -21.86 16.56 -14.15
C ILE A 33 -22.84 17.73 -14.00
N PRO A 34 -22.47 18.79 -13.24
CA PRO A 34 -23.33 19.95 -12.98
C PRO A 34 -23.67 20.73 -14.26
N GLU A 35 -24.52 21.74 -14.11
CA GLU A 35 -24.67 22.79 -15.12
C GLU A 35 -23.47 23.75 -15.03
N PHE A 36 -22.94 24.15 -16.18
CA PHE A 36 -21.88 25.16 -16.30
C PHE A 36 -22.48 26.58 -16.41
N SER A 37 -21.63 27.60 -16.59
CA SER A 37 -22.14 28.94 -16.89
C SER A 37 -22.97 28.93 -18.19
N HIS A 38 -23.99 29.80 -18.27
CA HIS A 38 -24.93 29.86 -19.40
C HIS A 38 -24.26 29.85 -20.78
N ASP A 39 -23.22 30.68 -20.94
CA ASP A 39 -22.52 30.84 -22.21
C ASP A 39 -21.68 29.59 -22.56
N VAL A 40 -21.21 28.86 -21.54
CA VAL A 40 -20.53 27.58 -21.70
C VAL A 40 -21.52 26.47 -22.07
N GLU A 41 -22.68 26.37 -21.41
CA GLU A 41 -23.71 25.38 -21.81
C GLU A 41 -24.24 25.64 -23.23
N LEU A 42 -24.49 26.90 -23.61
CA LEU A 42 -24.87 27.25 -24.98
C LEU A 42 -23.80 26.84 -25.99
N THR A 43 -22.52 27.12 -25.70
CA THR A 43 -21.39 26.72 -26.54
C THR A 43 -21.26 25.19 -26.63
N LEU A 44 -21.47 24.46 -25.53
CA LEU A 44 -21.46 23.00 -25.48
C LEU A 44 -22.62 22.40 -26.26
N GLN A 45 -23.82 22.99 -26.19
CA GLN A 45 -24.99 22.55 -26.92
C GLN A 45 -24.78 22.69 -28.43
N GLU A 46 -24.29 23.83 -28.90
CA GLU A 46 -23.93 23.99 -30.32
C GLU A 46 -22.81 23.05 -30.76
N ALA A 47 -21.75 22.91 -29.94
CA ALA A 47 -20.59 22.09 -30.27
C ALA A 47 -20.93 20.59 -30.34
N ASN A 48 -21.72 20.08 -29.40
CA ASN A 48 -22.29 18.74 -29.47
C ASN A 48 -23.19 18.58 -30.72
N GLY A 49 -23.95 19.63 -31.10
CA GLY A 49 -24.75 19.66 -32.32
C GLY A 49 -23.96 19.71 -33.63
N ARG A 50 -22.67 20.11 -33.60
CA ARG A 50 -21.71 19.98 -34.71
C ARG A 50 -21.10 18.57 -34.70
N TYR A 51 -20.56 18.13 -33.55
CA TYR A 51 -20.00 16.79 -33.36
C TYR A 51 -20.96 15.66 -33.79
N ALA A 52 -22.26 15.80 -33.52
CA ALA A 52 -23.28 14.83 -33.94
C ALA A 52 -23.55 14.77 -35.46
N LYS A 53 -23.07 15.75 -36.25
CA LYS A 53 -23.23 15.81 -37.71
C LYS A 53 -21.99 15.34 -38.47
N ASP A 54 -20.81 15.73 -38.00
CA ASP A 54 -19.55 15.57 -38.73
C ASP A 54 -18.35 15.13 -37.86
N GLY A 55 -18.55 14.92 -36.54
CA GLY A 55 -17.50 14.54 -35.59
C GLY A 55 -16.59 15.68 -35.14
N SER A 56 -16.87 16.94 -35.50
CA SER A 56 -16.05 18.10 -35.11
C SER A 56 -15.94 18.26 -33.59
N VAL A 57 -14.72 18.10 -33.09
CA VAL A 57 -14.33 18.43 -31.71
C VAL A 57 -14.25 19.95 -31.54
N LEU A 58 -14.64 20.45 -30.38
CA LEU A 58 -14.55 21.87 -30.04
C LEU A 58 -13.10 22.29 -29.78
N VAL A 59 -12.67 23.39 -30.41
CA VAL A 59 -11.45 24.10 -30.01
C VAL A 59 -11.78 24.92 -28.76
N ILE A 60 -11.56 24.33 -27.58
CA ILE A 60 -12.04 24.87 -26.29
C ILE A 60 -11.31 26.19 -25.94
N PRO A 61 -12.01 27.33 -25.80
CA PRO A 61 -11.41 28.58 -25.35
C PRO A 61 -10.88 28.48 -23.90
N ILE A 62 -9.81 29.21 -23.59
CA ILE A 62 -9.16 29.18 -22.26
C ILE A 62 -10.14 29.56 -21.13
N GLY A 63 -11.02 30.55 -21.35
CA GLY A 63 -12.06 30.93 -20.39
C GLY A 63 -13.04 29.79 -20.13
N MET A 64 -13.60 29.19 -21.20
CA MET A 64 -14.50 28.04 -21.13
C MET A 64 -13.86 26.84 -20.43
N LYS A 65 -12.61 26.49 -20.74
CA LYS A 65 -11.88 25.43 -20.04
C LYS A 65 -11.66 25.78 -18.56
N THR A 66 -11.52 27.06 -18.22
CA THR A 66 -11.35 27.52 -16.84
C THR A 66 -12.64 27.36 -16.05
N ASP A 67 -13.79 27.78 -16.59
CA ASP A 67 -15.13 27.65 -16.02
C ASP A 67 -15.51 26.18 -15.76
N ILE A 68 -15.43 25.33 -16.79
CA ILE A 68 -15.68 23.88 -16.67
C ILE A 68 -14.85 23.26 -15.54
N LEU A 69 -13.56 23.64 -15.43
CA LEU A 69 -12.69 23.13 -14.39
C LEU A 69 -12.95 23.73 -13.01
N ASP A 70 -13.37 25.00 -12.87
CA ASP A 70 -13.76 25.57 -11.57
C ASP A 70 -15.06 24.90 -11.06
N THR A 71 -16.09 24.81 -11.90
CA THR A 71 -17.39 24.21 -11.55
C THR A 71 -17.26 22.72 -11.19
N LEU A 72 -16.41 21.97 -11.89
CA LEU A 72 -16.10 20.58 -11.52
C LEU A 72 -15.21 20.48 -10.28
N ALA A 73 -14.20 21.35 -10.10
CA ALA A 73 -13.36 21.32 -8.90
C ALA A 73 -14.16 21.64 -7.64
N ASP A 74 -15.05 22.62 -7.71
CA ASP A 74 -16.00 22.98 -6.66
C ASP A 74 -16.93 21.80 -6.32
N SER A 75 -17.58 21.22 -7.33
CA SER A 75 -18.49 20.09 -7.16
C SER A 75 -17.80 18.83 -6.63
N MET A 76 -16.55 18.55 -7.05
CA MET A 76 -15.74 17.47 -6.50
C MET A 76 -15.31 17.74 -5.05
N SER A 77 -14.93 18.99 -4.72
CA SER A 77 -14.46 19.37 -3.38
C SER A 77 -15.53 19.18 -2.30
N LYS A 78 -16.80 19.37 -2.66
CA LYS A 78 -17.99 19.11 -1.84
C LYS A 78 -18.23 17.64 -1.51
N ILE A 79 -17.60 16.71 -2.24
CA ILE A 79 -17.62 15.26 -1.95
C ILE A 79 -16.36 14.83 -1.20
N SER A 80 -15.20 15.35 -1.62
CA SER A 80 -13.95 15.23 -0.87
C SER A 80 -12.96 16.31 -1.31
N PRO A 81 -12.30 17.03 -0.39
CA PRO A 81 -11.17 17.91 -0.75
C PRO A 81 -9.96 17.13 -1.28
N TYR A 82 -9.85 15.82 -0.99
CA TYR A 82 -8.77 14.93 -1.46
C TYR A 82 -9.32 13.73 -2.27
N PRO A 83 -9.86 13.93 -3.48
CA PRO A 83 -10.31 12.82 -4.31
C PRO A 83 -9.13 11.91 -4.70
N GLU A 84 -9.34 10.59 -4.66
CA GLU A 84 -8.39 9.61 -5.20
C GLU A 84 -8.37 9.59 -6.73
N ARG A 85 -7.41 8.86 -7.33
CA ARG A 85 -7.29 8.68 -8.79
C ARG A 85 -8.63 8.33 -9.47
N GLN A 86 -9.35 7.35 -8.93
CA GLN A 86 -10.59 6.84 -9.54
C GLN A 86 -11.70 7.90 -9.60
N HIS A 87 -11.72 8.86 -8.67
CA HIS A 87 -12.68 9.96 -8.67
C HIS A 87 -12.42 10.93 -9.83
N TYR A 88 -11.18 11.38 -10.03
CA TYR A 88 -10.84 12.21 -11.21
C TYR A 88 -11.12 11.47 -12.52
N GLU A 89 -10.89 10.14 -12.57
CA GLU A 89 -11.22 9.36 -13.76
C GLU A 89 -12.72 9.25 -13.99
N ASN A 90 -13.55 9.06 -12.96
CA ASN A 90 -15.01 9.04 -13.05
C ASN A 90 -15.56 10.38 -13.59
N VAL A 91 -15.11 11.51 -13.03
CA VAL A 91 -15.52 12.86 -13.48
C VAL A 91 -15.07 13.13 -14.92
N ALA A 92 -13.84 12.77 -15.28
CA ALA A 92 -13.34 12.99 -16.64
C ALA A 92 -14.07 12.14 -17.69
N LYS A 93 -14.45 10.90 -17.35
CA LYS A 93 -15.30 10.02 -18.19
C LYS A 93 -16.68 10.65 -18.38
N ALA A 94 -17.39 10.92 -17.27
CA ALA A 94 -18.73 11.48 -17.30
C ALA A 94 -18.82 12.83 -18.03
N LEU A 95 -17.78 13.68 -17.94
CA LEU A 95 -17.71 14.95 -18.68
C LEU A 95 -17.73 14.74 -20.20
N VAL A 96 -16.89 13.83 -20.71
CA VAL A 96 -16.78 13.56 -22.16
C VAL A 96 -17.95 12.70 -22.66
N GLU A 97 -18.57 11.91 -21.78
CA GLU A 97 -19.81 11.18 -22.08
C GLU A 97 -21.02 12.12 -22.19
N LYS A 98 -21.18 13.12 -21.30
CA LYS A 98 -22.21 14.17 -21.39
C LYS A 98 -21.95 15.16 -22.53
N HIS A 99 -20.67 15.46 -22.81
CA HIS A 99 -20.28 16.42 -23.87
C HIS A 99 -19.19 15.85 -24.81
N PRO A 100 -19.56 14.98 -25.78
CA PRO A 100 -18.61 14.37 -26.71
C PRO A 100 -17.75 15.35 -27.52
N SER A 101 -18.21 16.59 -27.75
CA SER A 101 -17.42 17.62 -28.42
C SER A 101 -16.18 18.06 -27.62
N LEU A 102 -16.04 17.69 -26.35
CA LEU A 102 -14.86 17.97 -25.51
C LEU A 102 -13.75 16.90 -25.60
N LYS A 103 -13.94 15.86 -26.43
CA LYS A 103 -13.01 14.74 -26.57
C LYS A 103 -11.66 15.14 -27.18
N GLU A 104 -10.55 14.86 -26.50
CA GLU A 104 -9.22 15.27 -26.96
C GLU A 104 -8.77 14.50 -28.23
N PRO A 105 -8.40 15.20 -29.33
CA PRO A 105 -7.92 14.56 -30.56
C PRO A 105 -6.64 13.74 -30.31
N GLY A 106 -6.53 12.57 -30.95
CA GLY A 106 -5.39 11.66 -30.81
C GLY A 106 -5.32 10.89 -29.47
N SER A 107 -6.13 11.26 -28.48
CA SER A 107 -6.19 10.54 -27.19
C SER A 107 -7.10 9.31 -27.31
N GLY A 108 -6.52 8.11 -27.22
CA GLY A 108 -7.26 6.84 -27.39
C GLY A 108 -8.43 6.63 -26.41
N LYS A 109 -8.46 7.36 -25.28
CA LYS A 109 -9.60 7.40 -24.34
C LYS A 109 -10.32 8.76 -24.32
N GLY A 110 -9.76 9.82 -24.91
CA GLY A 110 -10.42 11.12 -25.11
C GLY A 110 -10.60 12.02 -23.88
N TRP A 111 -10.58 11.48 -22.66
CA TRP A 111 -10.76 12.21 -21.39
C TRP A 111 -9.48 12.43 -20.58
N TYR A 112 -8.32 11.96 -21.05
CA TYR A 112 -7.13 11.83 -20.19
C TYR A 112 -6.49 13.16 -19.77
N GLY A 113 -6.45 14.16 -20.64
CA GLY A 113 -6.01 15.51 -20.28
C GLY A 113 -7.04 16.30 -19.46
N TRP A 114 -8.33 15.93 -19.50
CA TRP A 114 -9.33 16.40 -18.52
C TRP A 114 -9.03 15.86 -17.12
N PHE A 115 -8.71 14.57 -16.98
CA PHE A 115 -8.25 13.98 -15.72
C PHE A 115 -7.05 14.73 -15.12
N HIS A 116 -6.02 15.02 -15.93
CA HIS A 116 -4.86 15.80 -15.46
C HIS A 116 -5.24 17.25 -15.14
N SER A 117 -6.05 17.89 -15.99
CA SER A 117 -6.52 19.28 -15.77
C SER A 117 -7.28 19.41 -14.45
N LEU A 118 -8.17 18.46 -14.13
CA LEU A 118 -8.89 18.39 -12.85
C LEU A 118 -7.94 18.15 -11.67
N LYS A 119 -6.97 17.23 -11.81
CA LYS A 119 -5.96 16.96 -10.76
C LYS A 119 -5.13 18.21 -10.43
N PHE A 120 -4.71 18.98 -11.43
CA PHE A 120 -4.04 20.27 -11.22
C PHE A 120 -4.99 21.32 -10.62
N LYS A 121 -6.20 21.43 -11.14
CA LYS A 121 -7.19 22.42 -10.68
C LYS A 121 -7.56 22.23 -9.21
N LEU A 122 -7.90 21.01 -8.78
CA LEU A 122 -8.15 20.67 -7.38
C LEU A 122 -6.91 20.82 -6.49
N GLY A 123 -5.70 20.66 -7.04
CA GLY A 123 -4.45 21.05 -6.38
C GLY A 123 -4.44 22.54 -6.00
N ASN A 124 -4.78 23.41 -6.95
CA ASN A 124 -4.85 24.87 -6.74
C ASN A 124 -6.08 25.28 -5.89
N TYR A 125 -7.21 24.59 -6.02
CA TYR A 125 -8.42 24.83 -5.23
C TYR A 125 -8.18 24.49 -3.74
N ARG A 126 -7.55 23.34 -3.43
CA ARG A 126 -7.05 23.03 -2.07
C ARG A 126 -6.08 24.08 -1.53
N GLN A 127 -5.20 24.63 -2.37
CA GLN A 127 -4.30 25.70 -1.94
C GLN A 127 -5.08 26.94 -1.49
N LYS A 128 -6.11 27.35 -2.25
CA LYS A 128 -7.02 28.45 -1.88
C LYS A 128 -7.85 28.16 -0.61
N LEU A 129 -8.47 26.99 -0.49
CA LEU A 129 -9.32 26.65 0.67
C LEU A 129 -8.54 26.70 1.99
N SER A 130 -7.35 26.11 2.07
CA SER A 130 -6.55 26.19 3.29
C SER A 130 -5.94 27.59 3.52
N ALA A 131 -5.85 28.46 2.49
CA ALA A 131 -5.56 29.89 2.70
C ALA A 131 -6.76 30.68 3.26
N ALA A 132 -7.96 30.09 3.26
CA ALA A 132 -9.18 30.62 3.87
C ALA A 132 -9.51 29.99 5.24
N GLY A 133 -8.63 29.14 5.79
CA GLY A 133 -8.80 28.55 7.12
C GLY A 133 -9.85 27.43 7.23
N CYS A 134 -10.11 26.69 6.14
CA CYS A 134 -11.01 25.53 6.17
C CYS A 134 -10.31 24.31 6.80
N PRO A 135 -10.71 23.81 8.00
CA PRO A 135 -9.95 22.80 8.75
C PRO A 135 -9.77 21.47 8.00
N GLU A 136 -10.75 21.12 7.18
CA GLU A 136 -10.80 19.91 6.34
C GLU A 136 -9.70 19.85 5.26
N VAL A 137 -8.90 20.92 5.12
CA VAL A 137 -7.78 21.04 4.16
C VAL A 137 -6.45 21.38 4.86
N GLU A 138 -6.42 21.43 6.20
CA GLU A 138 -5.22 21.77 6.98
C GLU A 138 -4.36 20.54 7.35
N VAL A 139 -4.93 19.34 7.31
CA VAL A 139 -4.32 18.11 7.87
C VAL A 139 -3.18 17.52 7.02
N LEU A 140 -3.01 17.94 5.75
CA LEU A 140 -1.99 17.40 4.83
C LEU A 140 -1.44 18.47 3.85
N LYS A 141 -0.34 19.15 4.19
CA LYS A 141 0.41 20.12 3.35
C LYS A 141 1.92 20.19 3.65
N LYS A 142 2.71 19.33 2.99
CA LYS A 142 4.16 19.46 2.68
C LYS A 142 5.14 19.81 3.82
N ASP A 143 6.08 18.89 4.06
CA ASP A 143 7.40 19.09 4.67
C ASP A 143 7.45 19.71 6.08
N SER A 144 7.05 20.98 6.28
CA SER A 144 6.83 21.53 7.63
C SER A 144 5.67 20.82 8.35
N ASP A 145 4.68 20.35 7.59
CA ASP A 145 3.61 19.47 8.08
C ASP A 145 4.11 18.04 8.32
N HIS A 146 4.99 17.49 7.45
CA HIS A 146 5.62 16.20 7.75
C HIS A 146 6.50 16.25 9.00
N GLN A 147 7.16 17.37 9.27
CA GLN A 147 7.87 17.61 10.52
C GLN A 147 6.90 17.74 11.71
N GLN A 148 5.80 18.47 11.59
CA GLN A 148 4.79 18.54 12.66
C GLN A 148 4.16 17.17 12.94
N ILE A 149 3.89 16.36 11.92
CA ILE A 149 3.43 14.98 12.08
C ILE A 149 4.53 14.12 12.73
N ASP A 150 5.80 14.23 12.33
CA ASP A 150 6.91 13.52 12.98
C ASP A 150 7.05 13.90 14.47
N GLU A 151 6.92 15.19 14.79
CA GLU A 151 6.98 15.76 16.15
C GLU A 151 5.79 15.33 17.01
N LEU A 152 4.56 15.47 16.50
CA LEU A 152 3.34 15.02 17.16
C LEU A 152 3.36 13.50 17.37
N MET A 153 3.77 12.72 16.37
CA MET A 153 3.93 11.27 16.50
C MET A 153 5.02 10.92 17.52
N SER A 154 6.14 11.66 17.58
CA SER A 154 7.17 11.47 18.60
C SER A 154 6.63 11.75 20.01
N ALA A 155 5.98 12.90 20.21
CA ALA A 155 5.41 13.32 21.49
C ALA A 155 4.28 12.38 21.98
N THR A 156 3.51 11.79 21.06
CA THR A 156 2.42 10.86 21.38
C THR A 156 2.82 9.38 21.39
N PHE A 157 4.08 9.04 21.09
CA PHE A 157 4.59 7.66 21.08
C PHE A 157 4.24 6.88 22.35
N SER A 158 4.53 7.47 23.53
CA SER A 158 4.24 6.84 24.82
C SER A 158 2.74 6.64 25.07
N LYS A 159 1.85 7.44 24.45
CA LYS A 159 0.39 7.23 24.50
C LYS A 159 -0.05 6.12 23.54
N ARG A 160 0.45 6.10 22.30
CA ARG A 160 0.17 5.02 21.33
C ARG A 160 0.62 3.66 21.84
N ARG A 161 1.88 3.51 22.24
CA ARG A 161 2.43 2.21 22.69
C ARG A 161 1.67 1.67 23.90
N LYS A 162 1.30 2.54 24.83
CA LYS A 162 0.47 2.24 25.99
C LYS A 162 -0.91 1.70 25.61
N GLU A 163 -1.59 2.36 24.66
CA GLU A 163 -2.88 1.93 24.12
C GLU A 163 -2.77 0.60 23.34
N ILE A 164 -1.83 0.50 22.40
CA ILE A 164 -1.61 -0.65 21.53
C ILE A 164 -1.21 -1.92 22.31
N VAL A 165 -0.36 -1.78 23.32
CA VAL A 165 0.15 -2.92 24.13
C VAL A 165 -0.80 -3.27 25.28
N GLY A 166 -1.45 -2.27 25.90
CA GLY A 166 -2.27 -2.40 27.09
C GLY A 166 -3.76 -2.65 26.80
N ASP A 167 -4.38 -1.79 25.99
CA ASP A 167 -5.81 -1.90 25.64
C ASP A 167 -6.04 -2.91 24.49
N GLN A 168 -4.97 -3.27 23.74
CA GLN A 168 -4.94 -4.25 22.65
C GLN A 168 -6.12 -4.18 21.63
N PRO A 169 -6.47 -2.97 21.12
CA PRO A 169 -7.67 -2.76 20.31
C PRO A 169 -7.67 -3.51 18.95
N LEU A 170 -8.82 -3.50 18.25
CA LEU A 170 -8.88 -3.91 16.84
C LEU A 170 -8.12 -2.91 15.96
N ILE A 171 -7.62 -3.35 14.81
CA ILE A 171 -6.80 -2.49 13.95
C ILE A 171 -7.58 -1.26 13.43
N GLY A 172 -8.88 -1.41 13.17
CA GLY A 172 -9.75 -0.30 12.78
C GLY A 172 -9.79 0.83 13.83
N ASP A 173 -9.78 0.49 15.12
CA ASP A 173 -9.74 1.48 16.20
C ASP A 173 -8.36 2.14 16.36
N VAL A 174 -7.27 1.48 15.92
CA VAL A 174 -5.93 2.08 15.86
C VAL A 174 -5.84 3.03 14.66
N ILE A 175 -6.36 2.62 13.50
CA ILE A 175 -6.43 3.46 12.29
C ILE A 175 -7.28 4.71 12.54
N ALA A 176 -8.44 4.56 13.18
CA ALA A 176 -9.33 5.69 13.49
C ALA A 176 -8.71 6.70 14.48
N ARG A 177 -7.93 6.24 15.46
CA ARG A 177 -7.28 7.13 16.46
C ARG A 177 -5.92 7.66 16.03
N TRP A 178 -5.19 6.92 15.20
CA TRP A 178 -3.81 7.21 14.81
C TRP A 178 -3.58 7.05 13.29
N PRO A 179 -4.41 7.66 12.43
CA PRO A 179 -4.35 7.41 10.98
C PRO A 179 -2.99 7.78 10.37
N ALA A 180 -2.33 8.81 10.91
CA ALA A 180 -0.99 9.21 10.49
C ALA A 180 0.06 8.09 10.66
N MET A 181 -0.12 7.14 11.58
CA MET A 181 0.78 6.00 11.78
C MET A 181 0.83 5.10 10.53
N PHE A 182 -0.29 4.98 9.81
CA PHE A 182 -0.47 4.08 8.68
C PHE A 182 -0.01 4.71 7.36
N CYS A 183 1.21 5.23 7.35
CA CYS A 183 1.95 5.61 6.15
C CYS A 183 3.41 5.19 6.27
N GLU A 184 4.12 5.02 5.15
CA GLU A 184 5.49 4.47 5.14
C GLU A 184 6.43 5.23 6.08
N ARG A 185 6.42 6.58 6.01
CA ARG A 185 7.25 7.45 6.86
C ARG A 185 7.03 7.16 8.34
N GLN A 186 5.77 7.09 8.80
CA GLN A 186 5.50 6.90 10.22
C GLN A 186 5.70 5.46 10.68
N VAL A 187 5.39 4.43 9.89
CA VAL A 187 5.72 3.04 10.29
C VAL A 187 7.24 2.87 10.42
N ARG A 188 8.03 3.46 9.51
CA ARG A 188 9.50 3.45 9.62
C ARG A 188 9.99 4.20 10.86
N ALA A 189 9.45 5.40 11.14
CA ALA A 189 9.80 6.18 12.31
C ALA A 189 9.38 5.51 13.63
N GLU A 190 8.19 4.92 13.68
CA GLU A 190 7.64 4.23 14.84
C GLU A 190 8.40 2.92 15.12
N PHE A 191 8.72 2.14 14.09
CA PHE A 191 9.61 0.99 14.20
C PHE A 191 10.97 1.40 14.76
N LYS A 192 11.54 2.52 14.29
CA LYS A 192 12.81 3.06 14.79
C LYS A 192 12.73 3.53 16.25
N ARG A 193 11.57 4.04 16.70
CA ARG A 193 11.30 4.34 18.13
C ARG A 193 11.18 3.06 18.99
N VAL A 194 10.69 1.95 18.43
CA VAL A 194 10.52 0.67 19.15
C VAL A 194 11.78 -0.20 19.18
N VAL A 195 12.58 -0.20 18.11
CA VAL A 195 13.69 -1.15 17.87
C VAL A 195 15.06 -0.46 17.81
N SER A 196 15.12 0.86 17.68
CA SER A 196 16.35 1.67 17.58
C SER A 196 17.23 1.41 16.34
N ILE A 197 16.67 0.81 15.28
CA ILE A 197 17.32 0.60 13.97
C ILE A 197 16.41 1.10 12.84
N ASP A 198 16.95 1.42 11.65
CA ASP A 198 16.09 1.76 10.50
C ASP A 198 15.40 0.52 9.93
N LEU A 199 14.15 0.66 9.49
CA LEU A 199 13.36 -0.47 9.02
C LEU A 199 13.80 -0.96 7.63
N LEU A 200 13.95 -0.05 6.65
CA LEU A 200 14.20 -0.47 5.26
C LEU A 200 15.67 -0.75 5.00
N GLU A 201 16.56 0.12 5.47
CA GLU A 201 18.01 0.00 5.30
C GLU A 201 18.52 -1.31 5.94
N SER A 202 18.18 -1.56 7.22
CA SER A 202 18.61 -2.80 7.90
C SER A 202 17.94 -4.06 7.34
N PHE A 203 16.78 -3.96 6.69
CA PHE A 203 16.13 -5.12 6.07
C PHE A 203 16.74 -5.48 4.72
N LEU A 204 16.97 -4.49 3.86
CA LEU A 204 17.49 -4.73 2.51
C LEU A 204 18.97 -5.14 2.56
N ASP A 205 19.80 -4.41 3.30
CA ASP A 205 21.23 -4.76 3.48
C ASP A 205 21.37 -6.09 4.25
N GLY A 206 20.51 -6.29 5.26
CA GLY A 206 20.45 -7.54 6.02
C GLY A 206 19.94 -8.74 5.22
N LEU A 207 19.28 -8.53 4.07
CA LEU A 207 18.78 -9.57 3.17
C LEU A 207 19.76 -9.88 2.04
N ASP A 208 20.51 -8.90 1.54
CA ASP A 208 21.52 -9.11 0.49
C ASP A 208 22.65 -10.04 0.95
N ASP A 209 23.07 -9.95 2.22
CA ASP A 209 24.00 -10.90 2.85
C ASP A 209 23.54 -12.37 2.67
N PRO A 210 22.40 -12.81 3.24
CA PRO A 210 21.97 -14.20 3.17
C PRO A 210 21.35 -14.62 1.83
N ALA A 211 20.82 -13.71 0.99
CA ALA A 211 19.98 -14.09 -0.15
C ALA A 211 20.64 -15.06 -1.16
N PRO A 212 21.88 -14.85 -1.66
CA PRO A 212 22.51 -15.81 -2.58
C PRO A 212 22.68 -17.20 -1.94
N ARG A 213 23.17 -17.22 -0.70
CA ARG A 213 23.43 -18.43 0.09
C ARG A 213 22.12 -19.17 0.46
N LEU A 214 21.00 -18.44 0.61
CA LEU A 214 19.66 -19.03 0.75
C LEU A 214 19.24 -19.73 -0.54
N LEU A 215 19.43 -19.12 -1.71
CA LEU A 215 19.04 -19.70 -3.01
C LEU A 215 19.84 -20.99 -3.30
N GLU A 216 21.13 -21.03 -3.00
CA GLU A 216 21.97 -22.24 -3.09
C GLU A 216 21.49 -23.35 -2.14
N VAL A 217 21.11 -22.99 -0.91
CA VAL A 217 20.49 -23.88 0.07
C VAL A 217 19.12 -24.39 -0.40
N TYR A 218 18.35 -23.57 -1.14
CA TYR A 218 17.07 -23.95 -1.73
C TYR A 218 17.26 -24.90 -2.93
N GLU A 219 18.26 -24.66 -3.78
CA GLU A 219 18.65 -25.58 -4.85
C GLU A 219 19.05 -26.96 -4.30
N ALA A 220 19.92 -27.00 -3.29
CA ALA A 220 20.33 -28.24 -2.64
C ALA A 220 19.13 -29.00 -2.03
N ALA A 221 18.13 -28.27 -1.51
CA ALA A 221 16.91 -28.86 -0.96
C ALA A 221 15.91 -29.37 -2.02
N THR A 222 15.86 -28.77 -3.22
CA THR A 222 15.02 -29.28 -4.33
C THR A 222 15.68 -30.46 -5.06
N LYS A 223 17.02 -30.55 -5.04
CA LYS A 223 17.79 -31.71 -5.53
C LYS A 223 17.65 -32.94 -4.59
N SER A 224 17.46 -32.72 -3.29
CA SER A 224 17.38 -33.80 -2.27
C SER A 224 15.97 -34.15 -1.79
N ALA A 225 14.96 -33.32 -2.05
CA ALA A 225 13.57 -33.60 -1.70
C ALA A 225 12.58 -32.96 -2.68
N LYS A 226 11.43 -33.61 -2.92
CA LYS A 226 10.35 -33.10 -3.78
C LYS A 226 9.65 -31.90 -3.12
N LYS A 227 10.20 -30.69 -3.33
CA LYS A 227 9.65 -29.40 -2.91
C LYS A 227 9.14 -28.61 -4.13
N PRO A 228 7.91 -28.84 -4.60
CA PRO A 228 7.43 -28.29 -5.88
C PRO A 228 7.36 -26.76 -5.89
N ALA A 229 6.77 -26.11 -4.89
CA ALA A 229 6.69 -24.65 -4.80
C ALA A 229 8.08 -23.98 -4.79
N LEU A 230 9.02 -24.51 -3.99
CA LEU A 230 10.40 -24.00 -3.94
C LEU A 230 11.13 -24.18 -5.28
N LYS A 231 10.89 -25.29 -6.00
CA LYS A 231 11.41 -25.50 -7.35
C LYS A 231 10.81 -24.51 -8.35
N ALA A 232 9.51 -24.25 -8.29
CA ALA A 232 8.84 -23.28 -9.16
C ALA A 232 9.40 -21.85 -8.96
N ILE A 233 9.68 -21.44 -7.72
CA ILE A 233 10.34 -20.15 -7.40
C ILE A 233 11.75 -20.08 -8.01
N LEU A 234 12.54 -21.14 -7.88
CA LEU A 234 13.89 -21.20 -8.46
C LEU A 234 13.89 -21.25 -9.99
N ASP A 235 12.92 -21.94 -10.61
CA ASP A 235 12.79 -22.02 -12.06
C ASP A 235 12.17 -20.75 -12.66
N CYS A 236 11.40 -19.99 -11.87
CA CYS A 236 10.98 -18.62 -12.20
C CYS A 236 12.18 -17.68 -12.22
N LEU A 237 13.01 -17.68 -11.16
CA LEU A 237 14.21 -16.85 -11.06
C LEU A 237 15.18 -17.06 -12.23
N LYS A 238 15.36 -18.30 -12.71
CA LYS A 238 16.22 -18.62 -13.87
C LYS A 238 15.78 -17.96 -15.18
N LYS A 239 14.55 -17.45 -15.27
CA LYS A 239 14.07 -16.69 -16.44
C LYS A 239 14.61 -15.26 -16.47
N ASP A 240 15.04 -14.73 -15.31
CA ASP A 240 15.36 -13.31 -15.10
C ASP A 240 16.02 -13.10 -13.72
N ASP A 241 17.35 -13.27 -13.65
CA ASP A 241 18.12 -13.38 -12.39
C ASP A 241 18.72 -12.03 -11.92
N THR A 242 17.85 -11.03 -11.70
CA THR A 242 18.27 -9.74 -11.12
C THR A 242 18.38 -9.79 -9.59
N ASN A 243 19.14 -8.88 -8.99
CA ASN A 243 19.26 -8.79 -7.53
C ASN A 243 17.90 -8.58 -6.83
N GLU A 244 16.97 -7.84 -7.44
CA GLU A 244 15.61 -7.70 -6.92
C GLU A 244 14.86 -9.03 -6.94
N ARG A 245 14.89 -9.76 -8.07
CA ARG A 245 14.18 -11.05 -8.17
C ARG A 245 14.85 -12.14 -7.34
N ARG A 246 16.16 -12.06 -7.06
CA ARG A 246 16.85 -12.85 -6.03
C ARG A 246 16.31 -12.57 -4.62
N ARG A 247 16.11 -11.31 -4.23
CA ARG A 247 15.47 -10.95 -2.94
C ARG A 247 14.06 -11.53 -2.85
N ILE A 248 13.25 -11.39 -3.92
CA ILE A 248 11.89 -11.94 -3.98
C ILE A 248 11.90 -13.47 -3.84
N ALA A 249 12.73 -14.17 -4.60
CA ALA A 249 12.87 -15.62 -4.54
C ALA A 249 13.41 -16.11 -3.18
N ALA A 250 14.31 -15.36 -2.54
CA ALA A 250 14.81 -15.65 -1.20
C ALA A 250 13.69 -15.57 -0.15
N LEU A 251 12.87 -14.50 -0.21
CA LEU A 251 11.75 -14.25 0.72
C LEU A 251 10.59 -15.25 0.53
N LEU A 252 10.10 -15.41 -0.71
CA LEU A 252 9.00 -16.33 -1.01
C LEU A 252 9.41 -17.81 -0.84
N GLY A 253 10.68 -18.13 -1.10
CA GLY A 253 11.20 -19.49 -0.92
C GLY A 253 11.40 -19.88 0.55
N LEU A 254 11.54 -18.92 1.46
CA LEU A 254 11.84 -19.16 2.88
C LEU A 254 10.82 -20.06 3.61
N PRO A 255 9.49 -19.79 3.57
CA PRO A 255 8.51 -20.67 4.20
C PRO A 255 8.49 -22.08 3.57
N HIS A 256 8.54 -22.16 2.23
CA HIS A 256 8.57 -23.45 1.53
C HIS A 256 9.87 -24.24 1.79
N TYR A 257 10.99 -23.58 2.06
CA TYR A 257 12.20 -24.23 2.57
C TYR A 257 11.95 -24.76 3.99
N LEU A 258 11.50 -23.90 4.90
CA LEU A 258 11.26 -24.18 6.30
C LEU A 258 10.21 -25.27 6.54
N ARG A 259 9.31 -25.56 5.59
CA ARG A 259 8.08 -26.36 5.76
C ARG A 259 7.05 -25.59 6.59
N GLU A 260 6.77 -24.39 6.12
CA GLU A 260 5.76 -23.45 6.58
C GLU A 260 4.78 -23.18 5.43
N GLU A 261 3.56 -22.75 5.77
CA GLU A 261 2.45 -22.60 4.82
C GLU A 261 2.10 -21.11 4.68
N PRO A 262 2.48 -20.45 3.57
CA PRO A 262 2.34 -19.00 3.43
C PRO A 262 0.97 -18.54 2.92
N SER A 263 0.07 -19.42 2.47
CA SER A 263 -1.14 -19.03 1.74
C SER A 263 -2.12 -18.08 2.48
N ASP A 264 -2.16 -18.13 3.82
CA ASP A 264 -2.94 -17.18 4.64
C ASP A 264 -2.26 -15.80 4.85
N ILE A 265 -0.97 -15.69 4.49
CA ILE A 265 -0.08 -14.55 4.80
C ILE A 265 0.48 -13.89 3.54
N ILE A 266 0.59 -14.61 2.43
CA ILE A 266 1.07 -14.10 1.14
C ILE A 266 0.10 -14.55 0.07
N ARG A 267 -0.81 -13.66 -0.32
CA ARG A 267 -1.73 -13.87 -1.44
C ARG A 267 -1.30 -13.06 -2.64
N MET A 268 -1.60 -13.55 -3.85
CA MET A 268 -1.36 -12.86 -5.11
C MET A 268 -2.69 -12.64 -5.81
N CYS A 269 -2.97 -11.42 -6.25
CA CYS A 269 -4.25 -11.02 -6.87
C CYS A 269 -4.01 -10.52 -8.30
N ASP A 270 -4.76 -11.06 -9.24
CA ASP A 270 -4.87 -10.52 -10.60
C ASP A 270 -5.70 -9.23 -10.56
N ALA A 271 -5.22 -8.15 -11.17
CA ALA A 271 -5.98 -6.90 -11.38
C ALA A 271 -7.27 -7.06 -12.20
N HIS A 272 -7.45 -8.19 -12.88
CA HIS A 272 -8.64 -8.52 -13.68
C HIS A 272 -9.44 -9.70 -13.10
N GLY A 273 -9.02 -10.23 -11.94
CA GLY A 273 -9.64 -11.37 -11.27
C GLY A 273 -10.75 -10.97 -10.29
N GLU A 274 -10.55 -11.32 -9.03
CA GLU A 274 -11.51 -11.07 -7.95
C GLU A 274 -11.46 -9.63 -7.41
N THR A 275 -12.48 -9.24 -6.64
CA THR A 275 -12.49 -7.92 -5.99
C THR A 275 -11.48 -7.88 -4.83
N LEU A 276 -10.94 -6.70 -4.53
CA LEU A 276 -10.01 -6.50 -3.41
C LEU A 276 -10.56 -7.03 -2.07
N ALA A 277 -11.86 -6.89 -1.83
CA ALA A 277 -12.52 -7.41 -0.63
C ALA A 277 -12.52 -8.95 -0.57
N ALA A 278 -12.73 -9.63 -1.70
CA ALA A 278 -12.67 -11.10 -1.79
C ALA A 278 -11.24 -11.61 -1.63
N ALA A 279 -10.27 -10.99 -2.32
CA ALA A 279 -8.85 -11.34 -2.20
C ALA A 279 -8.33 -11.22 -0.75
N MET A 280 -8.89 -10.28 0.02
CA MET A 280 -8.57 -10.05 1.43
C MET A 280 -9.41 -10.89 2.41
N GLU A 281 -10.45 -11.62 1.97
CA GLU A 281 -11.38 -12.32 2.87
C GLU A 281 -10.64 -13.33 3.76
N GLY A 282 -10.83 -13.21 5.07
CA GLY A 282 -10.12 -14.02 6.08
C GLY A 282 -8.63 -13.71 6.25
N MET A 283 -8.02 -12.75 5.55
CA MET A 283 -6.61 -12.36 5.77
C MET A 283 -6.42 -11.66 7.12
N GLN A 284 -5.94 -12.38 8.12
CA GLN A 284 -5.73 -11.81 9.45
C GLN A 284 -4.44 -10.97 9.54
N LEU A 285 -3.36 -11.36 8.85
CA LEU A 285 -2.08 -10.63 8.82
C LEU A 285 -1.22 -11.09 7.63
N GLY A 286 -0.88 -10.20 6.69
CA GLY A 286 -0.11 -10.60 5.51
C GLY A 286 0.20 -9.51 4.47
N LEU A 287 0.67 -9.97 3.31
CA LEU A 287 0.83 -9.22 2.07
C LEU A 287 -0.19 -9.68 1.02
N LEU A 288 -0.82 -8.74 0.34
CA LEU A 288 -1.55 -8.98 -0.90
C LEU A 288 -0.77 -8.35 -2.06
N ILE A 289 -0.27 -9.19 -2.97
CA ILE A 289 0.59 -8.80 -4.10
C ILE A 289 -0.27 -8.71 -5.37
N GLY A 290 -0.56 -7.50 -5.83
CA GLY A 290 -1.30 -7.22 -7.06
C GLY A 290 -0.42 -7.25 -8.30
N TYR A 291 -0.81 -8.02 -9.32
CA TYR A 291 -0.15 -8.11 -10.62
C TYR A 291 -1.13 -7.97 -11.79
N GLU A 292 -0.60 -7.71 -12.99
CA GLU A 292 -1.35 -7.74 -14.25
C GLU A 292 -0.81 -8.88 -15.15
N GLY A 293 -1.71 -9.64 -15.78
CA GLY A 293 -1.38 -10.67 -16.78
C GLY A 293 -1.20 -12.11 -16.25
N ASP A 294 -0.96 -13.04 -17.20
CA ASP A 294 -0.89 -14.49 -16.99
C ASP A 294 0.11 -14.94 -15.90
N ASN A 295 -0.39 -15.30 -14.72
CA ASN A 295 0.43 -15.81 -13.62
C ASN A 295 0.78 -17.30 -13.77
N GLN A 296 1.50 -17.64 -14.85
CA GLN A 296 2.08 -18.96 -15.10
C GLN A 296 3.42 -19.19 -14.36
N ASP A 297 3.86 -18.21 -13.58
CA ASP A 297 5.12 -18.21 -12.83
C ASP A 297 4.87 -18.29 -11.32
N ALA A 298 5.88 -18.65 -10.53
CA ALA A 298 5.74 -18.77 -9.08
C ALA A 298 5.67 -17.41 -8.34
N PHE A 299 6.00 -16.33 -9.05
CA PHE A 299 5.74 -14.95 -8.67
C PHE A 299 5.71 -14.08 -9.94
N PRO A 300 4.91 -13.00 -9.96
CA PRO A 300 4.72 -12.17 -11.15
C PRO A 300 6.02 -11.48 -11.63
N ARG A 301 5.99 -11.01 -12.88
CA ARG A 301 7.04 -10.16 -13.47
C ARG A 301 6.84 -8.70 -13.10
N GLU A 302 5.60 -8.22 -13.21
CA GLU A 302 5.23 -6.84 -12.94
C GLU A 302 4.24 -6.81 -11.77
N VAL A 303 4.60 -6.07 -10.71
CA VAL A 303 3.77 -5.85 -9.53
C VAL A 303 3.30 -4.40 -9.57
N PHE A 304 2.00 -4.18 -9.70
CA PHE A 304 1.45 -2.82 -9.77
C PHE A 304 1.20 -2.22 -8.39
N ASN A 305 0.97 -3.08 -7.39
CA ASN A 305 0.67 -2.72 -6.01
C ASN A 305 0.98 -3.89 -5.07
N VAL A 306 1.52 -3.63 -3.88
CA VAL A 306 1.46 -4.55 -2.73
C VAL A 306 0.80 -3.83 -1.57
N ALA A 307 -0.15 -4.50 -0.92
CA ALA A 307 -0.79 -4.05 0.31
C ALA A 307 -0.35 -4.89 1.51
N VAL A 308 -0.14 -4.25 2.65
CA VAL A 308 -0.04 -4.89 3.96
C VAL A 308 -1.46 -5.00 4.52
N VAL A 309 -1.90 -6.22 4.81
CA VAL A 309 -3.25 -6.52 5.30
C VAL A 309 -3.19 -6.94 6.75
N VAL A 310 -4.08 -6.39 7.58
CA VAL A 310 -4.26 -6.70 9.00
C VAL A 310 -5.75 -6.73 9.29
N GLU A 311 -6.26 -7.78 9.94
CA GLU A 311 -7.69 -7.97 10.26
C GLU A 311 -8.60 -7.59 9.07
N GLU A 312 -8.30 -8.14 7.89
CA GLU A 312 -9.07 -7.97 6.65
C GLU A 312 -9.16 -6.50 6.16
N THR A 313 -8.24 -5.65 6.63
CA THR A 313 -8.09 -4.23 6.28
C THR A 313 -6.73 -3.97 5.64
N ALA A 314 -6.67 -3.20 4.54
CA ALA A 314 -5.42 -2.84 3.87
C ALA A 314 -4.79 -1.61 4.56
N VAL A 315 -3.87 -1.85 5.50
CA VAL A 315 -3.34 -0.81 6.41
C VAL A 315 -2.16 -0.03 5.83
N LEU A 316 -1.50 -0.57 4.80
CA LEU A 316 -0.55 0.14 3.93
C LEU A 316 -0.72 -0.38 2.51
N HIS A 317 -0.52 0.45 1.50
CA HIS A 317 -0.64 0.06 0.09
C HIS A 317 0.15 1.01 -0.83
N ASN A 318 0.14 0.72 -2.13
CA ASN A 318 0.85 1.41 -3.21
C ASN A 318 2.37 1.15 -3.26
N PHE A 319 2.88 0.14 -2.54
CA PHE A 319 4.24 -0.34 -2.74
C PHE A 319 4.36 -1.03 -4.11
N LYS A 320 5.56 -0.99 -4.71
CA LYS A 320 5.81 -1.59 -6.03
C LYS A 320 6.78 -2.76 -6.02
N ASP A 321 7.54 -2.91 -4.93
CA ASP A 321 8.47 -4.00 -4.74
C ASP A 321 8.06 -4.87 -3.54
N VAL A 322 8.18 -6.18 -3.71
CA VAL A 322 7.87 -7.16 -2.67
C VAL A 322 8.87 -7.10 -1.48
N PRO A 323 10.20 -6.90 -1.67
CA PRO A 323 11.15 -6.86 -0.55
C PRO A 323 10.88 -5.76 0.48
N SER A 324 10.63 -4.50 0.06
CA SER A 324 10.27 -3.43 0.98
C SER A 324 8.89 -3.68 1.59
N SER A 325 7.96 -4.30 0.86
CA SER A 325 6.65 -4.69 1.42
C SER A 325 6.78 -5.68 2.58
N PHE A 326 7.68 -6.67 2.49
CA PHE A 326 8.00 -7.55 3.62
C PHE A 326 8.59 -6.79 4.81
N ALA A 327 9.47 -5.81 4.56
CA ALA A 327 9.98 -4.93 5.61
C ALA A 327 8.85 -4.12 6.26
N MET A 328 7.91 -3.58 5.47
CA MET A 328 6.78 -2.80 5.98
C MET A 328 5.77 -3.65 6.77
N LEU A 329 5.53 -4.91 6.37
CA LEU A 329 4.76 -5.87 7.18
C LEU A 329 5.47 -6.17 8.52
N LEU A 330 6.79 -6.37 8.51
CA LEU A 330 7.56 -6.50 9.76
C LEU A 330 7.47 -5.21 10.60
N GLY A 331 7.51 -4.04 9.96
CA GLY A 331 7.28 -2.73 10.57
C GLY A 331 5.96 -2.66 11.32
N ILE A 332 4.85 -2.94 10.62
CA ILE A 332 3.49 -3.01 11.20
C ILE A 332 3.44 -3.97 12.37
N ILE A 333 3.98 -5.19 12.25
CA ILE A 333 3.98 -6.18 13.34
C ILE A 333 4.62 -5.62 14.64
N TYR A 334 5.72 -4.88 14.53
CA TYR A 334 6.33 -4.24 15.70
C TYR A 334 5.56 -3.01 16.17
N CYS A 335 5.08 -2.15 15.27
CA CYS A 335 4.32 -0.93 15.59
C CYS A 335 3.00 -1.24 16.31
N ASP A 336 2.31 -2.28 15.87
CA ASP A 336 1.06 -2.81 16.44
C ASP A 336 1.28 -3.89 17.50
N ASN A 337 2.52 -4.28 17.82
CA ASN A 337 2.83 -5.28 18.85
C ASN A 337 2.16 -6.65 18.59
N LEU A 338 2.03 -7.05 17.32
CA LEU A 338 1.38 -8.28 16.89
C LEU A 338 2.28 -9.51 17.14
N GLU A 339 1.71 -10.69 17.38
CA GLU A 339 2.45 -11.95 17.29
C GLU A 339 2.78 -12.31 15.83
N TYR A 340 3.88 -13.02 15.58
CA TYR A 340 4.16 -13.58 14.25
C TYR A 340 3.12 -14.64 13.88
N PRO A 341 2.56 -14.59 12.64
CA PRO A 341 1.49 -15.49 12.23
C PRO A 341 2.00 -16.95 12.26
N ARG A 342 1.25 -17.83 12.93
CA ARG A 342 1.73 -19.17 13.34
C ARG A 342 2.22 -20.02 12.18
N ALA A 343 1.63 -19.88 10.99
CA ALA A 343 1.97 -20.64 9.80
C ALA A 343 3.30 -20.21 9.14
N MET A 344 3.83 -19.02 9.48
CA MET A 344 5.13 -18.48 9.02
C MET A 344 6.06 -18.03 10.18
N LYS A 345 5.82 -18.52 11.40
CA LYS A 345 6.53 -18.10 12.63
C LYS A 345 8.06 -18.11 12.49
N TYR A 346 8.63 -19.16 11.90
CA TYR A 346 10.07 -19.34 11.76
C TYR A 346 10.65 -18.53 10.60
N SER A 347 9.85 -18.21 9.57
CA SER A 347 10.22 -17.25 8.53
C SER A 347 10.34 -15.84 9.11
N PHE A 348 9.36 -15.37 9.88
CA PHE A 348 9.44 -14.07 10.57
C PHE A 348 10.54 -14.05 11.65
N GLU A 349 10.77 -15.16 12.37
CA GLU A 349 11.91 -15.28 13.27
C GLU A 349 13.26 -15.20 12.52
N PHE A 350 13.38 -15.81 11.33
CA PHE A 350 14.58 -15.68 10.50
C PHE A 350 14.80 -14.22 10.06
N LEU A 351 13.74 -13.53 9.62
CA LEU A 351 13.81 -12.11 9.28
C LEU A 351 14.21 -11.25 10.49
N GLN A 352 13.67 -11.52 11.68
CA GLN A 352 14.06 -10.85 12.92
C GLN A 352 15.53 -11.11 13.30
N ARG A 353 15.95 -12.37 13.34
CA ARG A 353 17.20 -12.82 13.98
C ARG A 353 18.41 -12.82 13.06
N VAL A 354 18.21 -12.99 11.76
CA VAL A 354 19.30 -13.14 10.76
C VAL A 354 19.40 -11.93 9.86
N VAL A 355 18.27 -11.46 9.30
CA VAL A 355 18.22 -10.27 8.44
C VAL A 355 18.36 -8.99 9.28
N MET A 356 17.36 -8.68 10.12
CA MET A 356 17.36 -7.46 10.94
C MET A 356 18.33 -7.49 12.13
N LYS A 357 18.96 -8.64 12.41
CA LYS A 357 19.94 -8.84 13.50
C LYS A 357 19.40 -8.43 14.89
N ILE A 358 18.08 -8.50 15.12
CA ILE A 358 17.40 -8.13 16.38
C ILE A 358 17.50 -9.28 17.39
N LYS A 359 18.32 -9.10 18.43
CA LYS A 359 18.66 -10.13 19.45
C LYS A 359 19.10 -11.46 18.79
N PRO A 360 20.20 -11.47 18.01
CA PRO A 360 20.59 -12.58 17.14
C PRO A 360 21.10 -13.82 17.91
N ASP A 361 21.29 -13.67 19.22
CA ASP A 361 21.51 -14.71 20.22
C ASP A 361 20.22 -15.51 20.54
N GLN A 362 19.04 -14.93 20.37
CA GLN A 362 17.75 -15.49 20.83
C GLN A 362 16.98 -16.23 19.73
N ALA A 363 17.69 -16.93 18.82
CA ALA A 363 17.07 -17.67 17.74
C ALA A 363 16.70 -19.11 18.16
N SER A 364 15.60 -19.64 17.65
CA SER A 364 15.22 -21.03 17.83
C SER A 364 16.22 -21.98 17.16
N ALA A 365 16.26 -23.23 17.62
CA ALA A 365 17.08 -24.28 17.02
C ALA A 365 16.83 -24.46 15.49
N ARG A 366 15.61 -24.15 15.01
CA ARG A 366 15.25 -24.19 13.58
C ARG A 366 15.95 -23.07 12.79
N VAL A 367 15.92 -21.84 13.31
CA VAL A 367 16.56 -20.68 12.67
C VAL A 367 18.09 -20.74 12.80
N HIS A 368 18.63 -21.15 13.96
CA HIS A 368 20.06 -21.49 14.09
C HIS A 368 20.49 -22.57 13.09
N GLY A 369 19.64 -23.59 12.86
CA GLY A 369 19.89 -24.64 11.86
C GLY A 369 20.01 -24.13 10.42
N ILE A 370 19.33 -23.02 10.07
CA ILE A 370 19.52 -22.36 8.76
C ILE A 370 20.75 -21.45 8.79
N ARG A 371 20.94 -20.62 9.82
CA ARG A 371 22.11 -19.74 9.96
C ARG A 371 23.42 -20.53 9.84
N ASN A 372 23.49 -21.69 10.49
CA ASN A 372 24.65 -22.59 10.45
C ASN A 372 24.82 -23.33 9.12
N LYS A 373 23.81 -23.34 8.23
CA LYS A 373 23.97 -23.77 6.83
C LYS A 373 24.51 -22.64 5.96
N LEU A 374 23.97 -21.43 6.08
CA LEU A 374 24.43 -20.27 5.29
C LEU A 374 25.93 -20.00 5.50
N LEU A 375 26.44 -20.17 6.72
CA LEU A 375 27.88 -20.07 7.03
C LEU A 375 28.75 -21.16 6.37
N ARG A 376 28.19 -22.27 5.86
CA ARG A 376 28.93 -23.33 5.16
C ARG A 376 29.09 -23.08 3.67
N TYR A 377 28.34 -22.13 3.10
CA TYR A 377 28.51 -21.63 1.73
C TYR A 377 29.41 -20.37 1.71
N ASN A 378 30.27 -20.24 2.73
CA ASN A 378 31.38 -19.27 2.79
C ASN A 378 32.74 -19.96 2.50
N LEU A 379 32.71 -21.19 1.97
CA LEU A 379 33.83 -22.09 1.69
C LEU A 379 33.58 -22.80 0.35
#